data_AF-A0AB74VEK2-F1
#
_entry.id   AF-A0AB74VEK2-F1
#
_cell.length_a   1.000
_cell.length_b   1.000
_cell.length_c   1.000
_cell.angle_alpha   90.00
_cell.angle_beta   90.00
_cell.angle_gamma   90.00
#
_symmetry.space_group_name_H-M   'P 1'
#
loop_
_entity.id
_entity.type
_entity.pdbx_description
1 polymer ?
#
loop_
_entity_poly.entity_id
_entity_poly.type
_entity_poly.pdbx_seq_one_letter_code
_entity_poly.pdbx_strand_id
1 'polypeptide(L)'
;MKYEYLRKSIAVSLAISSLITVVPVKSLAAWIENYDGSWSYADMYGYANGGWKQINGIWYYFDSYGLMRTGWILDNGEWYYTDLSGVMQTGVIQIEGKIYIFSENGAMQKGTSIINGRIYNLDDSGACIGNDYPIPTKSFDYYGNNTLPYVPNQIIDEDSKMSKDIPTDPSKEVKKQYKVKFKDPEAEDDDDELLRTKTVDEDTMLTLYKPVKNGYTFIEWNTKSDGDGTSYEYDDRIKITKDITLYSQWKKNENTSDETTIKVDNIVVLGPVSGTTEMSSITTKGGSLQMSKKVYPTNSDNQKVKWLVVNEDGSATISDTGKLIAVSNGKVIVKAVATDGSGVIGTKEIKISGQ
;
A
#
# COMPACT_ATOMS: atom_id res chain seq x y z
N MET A 1 -70.94 -33.37 4.28
CA MET A 1 -70.08 -32.95 3.15
C MET A 1 -70.19 -31.44 3.03
N LYS A 2 -69.14 -30.61 2.94
CA LYS A 2 -67.67 -30.81 2.96
C LYS A 2 -67.02 -29.40 3.24
N TYR A 3 -66.02 -29.30 4.14
CA TYR A 3 -64.99 -28.21 4.32
C TYR A 3 -65.46 -26.72 4.38
N GLU A 4 -65.31 -25.90 5.45
CA GLU A 4 -64.09 -25.27 6.06
C GLU A 4 -63.44 -24.15 5.18
N TYR A 5 -62.85 -23.01 5.65
CA TYR A 5 -62.14 -22.65 6.90
C TYR A 5 -62.34 -21.17 7.41
N LEU A 6 -61.43 -20.68 8.28
CA LEU A 6 -61.26 -19.37 8.99
C LEU A 6 -60.40 -18.33 8.17
N ARG A 7 -60.13 -17.03 8.50
CA ARG A 7 -60.72 -15.90 9.31
C ARG A 7 -59.90 -14.58 9.10
N LYS A 8 -60.57 -13.39 9.13
CA LYS A 8 -60.21 -12.06 9.73
C LYS A 8 -59.03 -11.11 9.27
N SER A 9 -59.45 -9.91 8.81
CA SER A 9 -59.09 -8.50 9.21
C SER A 9 -57.71 -7.81 8.97
N ILE A 10 -57.76 -6.56 8.45
CA ILE A 10 -56.72 -5.49 8.31
C ILE A 10 -57.49 -4.13 8.50
N ALA A 11 -57.22 -3.19 9.41
CA ALA A 11 -56.07 -2.30 9.74
C ALA A 11 -56.02 -0.96 8.93
N VAL A 12 -55.88 0.18 9.64
CA VAL A 12 -55.95 1.57 9.11
C VAL A 12 -54.62 2.31 9.36
N SER A 13 -54.24 3.18 8.42
CA SER A 13 -52.91 3.80 8.32
C SER A 13 -52.87 5.28 8.75
N LEU A 14 -51.70 5.75 9.22
CA LEU A 14 -51.34 7.16 9.31
C LEU A 14 -49.88 7.34 8.89
N ALA A 15 -49.59 8.35 8.07
CA ALA A 15 -48.26 8.61 7.53
C ALA A 15 -47.78 10.01 7.93
N ILE A 16 -46.51 10.12 8.32
CA ILE A 16 -45.82 11.41 8.52
C ILE A 16 -44.49 11.34 7.79
N SER A 17 -44.29 12.25 6.83
CA SER A 17 -43.03 12.48 6.14
C SER A 17 -42.10 13.30 7.03
N SER A 18 -40.80 12.99 7.05
CA SER A 18 -39.79 13.87 7.64
C SER A 18 -38.55 13.94 6.76
N LEU A 19 -38.04 15.16 6.57
CA LEU A 19 -36.80 15.43 5.86
C LEU A 19 -35.62 14.87 6.67
N ILE A 20 -34.68 14.21 6.00
CA ILE A 20 -33.38 13.84 6.58
C ILE A 20 -32.34 14.86 6.11
N THR A 21 -31.77 15.61 7.05
CA THR A 21 -30.53 16.37 6.82
C THR A 21 -29.34 15.42 6.91
N VAL A 22 -28.70 15.14 5.78
CA VAL A 22 -27.51 14.27 5.73
C VAL A 22 -26.32 15.01 6.34
N VAL A 23 -25.68 14.42 7.35
CA VAL A 23 -24.38 14.87 7.86
C VAL A 23 -23.31 13.90 7.34
N PRO A 24 -22.37 14.33 6.47
CA PRO A 24 -21.38 13.43 5.89
C PRO A 24 -20.30 13.07 6.90
N VAL A 25 -20.14 11.78 7.19
CA VAL A 25 -19.00 11.25 7.96
C VAL A 25 -17.82 11.06 7.00
N LYS A 26 -16.72 11.77 7.24
CA LYS A 26 -15.49 11.63 6.44
C LYS A 26 -14.82 10.28 6.72
N SER A 27 -14.76 9.40 5.73
CA SER A 27 -13.68 8.42 5.64
C SER A 27 -12.38 9.19 5.36
N LEU A 28 -11.49 9.26 6.35
CA LEU A 28 -10.20 9.92 6.20
C LEU A 28 -9.20 8.94 5.61
N ALA A 29 -8.62 9.32 4.47
CA ALA A 29 -7.46 8.62 3.93
C ALA A 29 -6.23 8.87 4.82
N ALA A 30 -5.35 7.89 4.92
CA ALA A 30 -4.27 7.86 5.89
C ALA A 30 -2.96 7.38 5.25
N TRP A 31 -1.89 8.10 5.59
CA TRP A 31 -0.52 7.60 5.48
C TRP A 31 -0.25 6.58 6.60
N ILE A 32 0.40 5.49 6.24
CA ILE A 32 0.75 4.37 7.11
C ILE A 32 2.27 4.24 7.05
N GLU A 33 2.95 4.56 8.15
CA GLU A 33 4.36 4.21 8.31
C GLU A 33 4.43 2.71 8.60
N ASN A 34 4.97 1.96 7.65
CA ASN A 34 5.24 0.54 7.86
C ASN A 34 6.45 0.42 8.78
N TYR A 35 6.58 -0.71 9.47
CA TYR A 35 7.65 -0.85 10.46
C TYR A 35 9.06 -0.70 9.82
N ASP A 36 9.26 -1.15 8.58
CA ASP A 36 10.51 -0.94 7.85
C ASP A 36 10.79 0.55 7.51
N GLY A 37 9.91 1.47 7.92
CA GLY A 37 9.90 2.90 7.63
C GLY A 37 9.73 3.21 6.14
N SER A 38 9.24 2.25 5.35
CA SER A 38 8.53 2.56 4.12
C SER A 38 7.17 3.15 4.45
N TRP A 39 6.55 3.82 3.50
CA TRP A 39 5.23 4.40 3.67
C TRP A 39 4.24 3.76 2.73
N SER A 40 3.04 3.48 3.21
CA SER A 40 1.88 3.14 2.40
C SER A 40 0.82 4.22 2.56
N TYR A 41 -0.13 4.27 1.63
CA TYR A 41 -1.28 5.15 1.72
C TYR A 41 -2.55 4.34 1.50
N ALA A 42 -3.53 4.51 2.37
CA ALA A 42 -4.84 3.89 2.25
C ALA A 42 -5.96 4.93 2.24
N ASP A 43 -6.88 4.82 1.30
CA ASP A 43 -8.12 5.58 1.27
C ASP A 43 -9.34 4.63 1.35
N MET A 44 -10.56 5.15 1.20
CA MET A 44 -11.78 4.33 1.32
C MET A 44 -11.95 3.25 0.24
N TYR A 45 -11.11 3.26 -0.80
CA TYR A 45 -11.07 2.27 -1.87
C TYR A 45 -9.97 1.20 -1.66
N GLY A 46 -9.07 1.39 -0.69
CA GLY A 46 -7.97 0.47 -0.37
C GLY A 46 -6.61 1.15 -0.34
N TYR A 47 -5.55 0.35 -0.45
CA TYR A 47 -4.18 0.86 -0.58
C TYR A 47 -3.95 1.47 -1.97
N ALA A 48 -3.22 2.58 -2.03
CA ALA A 48 -2.60 3.03 -3.28
C ALA A 48 -1.51 2.03 -3.68
N ASN A 49 -1.56 1.55 -4.92
CA ASN A 49 -0.62 0.61 -5.51
C ASN A 49 -0.51 0.84 -7.03
N GLY A 50 0.54 0.31 -7.65
CA GLY A 50 0.65 0.24 -9.10
C GLY A 50 0.76 1.58 -9.83
N GLY A 51 1.64 2.47 -9.35
CA GLY A 51 2.06 3.68 -10.07
C GLY A 51 1.82 5.00 -9.32
N TRP A 52 1.70 6.08 -10.10
CA TRP A 52 1.53 7.44 -9.60
C TRP A 52 0.16 7.67 -8.95
N LYS A 53 0.17 8.21 -7.72
CA LYS A 53 -1.03 8.66 -6.99
C LYS A 53 -0.84 10.10 -6.51
N GLN A 54 -1.78 10.97 -6.85
CA GLN A 54 -1.82 12.32 -6.31
C GLN A 54 -2.57 12.36 -4.97
N ILE A 55 -1.91 12.87 -3.93
CA ILE A 55 -2.41 12.96 -2.56
C ILE A 55 -2.24 14.41 -2.11
N ASN A 56 -3.34 15.10 -1.79
CA ASN A 56 -3.36 16.52 -1.43
C ASN A 56 -2.64 17.45 -2.45
N GLY A 57 -2.70 17.10 -3.74
CA GLY A 57 -2.03 17.84 -4.82
C GLY A 57 -0.57 17.43 -5.08
N ILE A 58 0.03 16.64 -4.19
CA ILE A 58 1.42 16.17 -4.29
C ILE A 58 1.44 14.78 -4.95
N TRP A 59 2.38 14.53 -5.85
CA TRP A 59 2.55 13.23 -6.51
C TRP A 59 3.52 12.33 -5.75
N TYR A 60 3.12 11.07 -5.61
CA TYR A 60 3.89 9.97 -5.02
C TYR A 60 3.79 8.76 -5.93
N TYR A 61 4.84 7.93 -5.98
CA TYR A 61 4.84 6.66 -6.71
C TYR A 61 4.72 5.49 -5.75
N PHE A 62 3.77 4.58 -5.99
CA PHE A 62 3.58 3.35 -5.22
C PHE A 62 3.87 2.13 -6.09
N ASP A 63 4.59 1.15 -5.55
CA ASP A 63 4.85 -0.11 -6.26
C ASP A 63 3.61 -1.02 -6.35
N SER A 64 3.77 -2.14 -7.04
CA SER A 64 2.78 -3.23 -7.13
C SER A 64 2.29 -3.73 -5.75
N TYR A 65 3.11 -3.60 -4.70
CA TYR A 65 2.81 -3.98 -3.33
C TYR A 65 2.15 -2.87 -2.48
N GLY A 66 1.98 -1.66 -3.04
CA GLY A 66 1.42 -0.51 -2.34
C GLY A 66 2.37 0.19 -1.37
N LEU A 67 3.68 0.07 -1.59
CA LEU A 67 4.71 0.82 -0.88
C LEU A 67 5.18 2.01 -1.71
N MET A 68 5.28 3.16 -1.07
CA MET A 68 5.81 4.41 -1.62
C MET A 68 7.29 4.24 -1.95
N ARG A 69 7.69 4.67 -3.14
CA ARG A 69 9.09 4.69 -3.60
C ARG A 69 9.69 6.09 -3.45
N THR A 70 11.02 6.09 -3.28
CA THR A 70 11.87 7.27 -3.15
C THR A 70 13.06 7.14 -4.11
N GLY A 71 13.67 8.24 -4.53
CA GLY A 71 14.77 8.26 -5.49
C GLY A 71 14.32 8.23 -6.95
N TRP A 72 15.16 7.66 -7.82
CA TRP A 72 14.91 7.55 -9.26
C TRP A 72 13.82 6.51 -9.57
N ILE A 73 12.84 6.90 -10.38
CA ILE A 73 11.74 6.06 -10.86
C ILE A 73 11.75 6.04 -12.39
N LEU A 74 11.72 4.86 -12.99
CA LEU A 74 11.49 4.68 -14.43
C LEU A 74 10.03 4.26 -14.63
N ASP A 75 9.24 5.08 -15.33
CA ASP A 75 7.85 4.78 -15.65
C ASP A 75 7.56 5.11 -17.12
N ASN A 76 6.91 4.19 -17.83
CA ASN A 76 6.59 4.30 -19.25
C ASN A 76 7.75 4.78 -20.17
N GLY A 77 9.00 4.45 -19.82
CA GLY A 77 10.20 4.85 -20.57
C GLY A 77 10.76 6.24 -20.22
N GLU A 78 10.13 6.99 -19.30
CA GLU A 78 10.59 8.28 -18.80
C GLU A 78 11.13 8.14 -17.36
N TRP A 79 12.17 8.90 -17.04
CA TRP A 79 12.73 8.95 -15.70
C TRP A 79 12.13 10.08 -14.88
N TYR A 80 11.91 9.83 -13.59
CA TYR A 80 11.38 10.75 -12.60
C TYR A 80 12.25 10.67 -11.34
N TYR A 81 12.15 11.64 -10.46
CA TYR A 81 12.83 11.61 -9.15
C TYR A 81 11.87 12.00 -8.02
N THR A 82 11.89 11.21 -6.96
CA THR A 82 11.14 11.45 -5.72
C THR A 82 12.13 11.66 -4.56
N ASP A 83 11.86 12.60 -3.65
CA ASP A 83 12.73 12.79 -2.48
C ASP A 83 12.51 11.72 -1.40
N LEU A 84 13.25 11.78 -0.29
CA LEU A 84 13.08 10.84 0.84
C LEU A 84 11.71 10.92 1.53
N SER A 85 10.92 11.97 1.30
CA SER A 85 9.51 12.05 1.73
C SER A 85 8.55 11.49 0.67
N GLY A 86 9.06 10.91 -0.42
CA GLY A 86 8.32 10.36 -1.55
C GLY A 86 7.76 11.40 -2.52
N VAL A 87 8.07 12.69 -2.31
CA VAL A 87 7.50 13.78 -3.11
C VAL A 87 8.17 13.81 -4.48
N MET A 88 7.39 13.72 -5.55
CA MET A 88 7.87 13.92 -6.91
C MET A 88 8.48 15.30 -7.09
N GLN A 89 9.68 15.36 -7.68
CA GLN A 89 10.41 16.59 -7.90
C GLN A 89 10.28 17.08 -9.35
N THR A 90 10.41 18.39 -9.53
CA THR A 90 10.30 19.10 -10.81
C THR A 90 11.35 20.22 -10.88
N GLY A 91 11.63 20.73 -12.08
CA GLY A 91 12.56 21.83 -12.30
C GLY A 91 14.03 21.42 -12.34
N VAL A 92 14.93 22.35 -11.99
CA VAL A 92 16.38 22.14 -12.01
C VAL A 92 16.87 21.66 -10.66
N ILE A 93 17.49 20.48 -10.64
CA ILE A 93 17.87 19.75 -9.43
C ILE A 93 19.28 19.21 -9.58
N GLN A 94 20.08 19.30 -8.52
CA GLN A 94 21.38 18.63 -8.47
C GLN A 94 21.29 17.34 -7.66
N ILE A 95 21.57 16.20 -8.29
CA ILE A 95 21.56 14.87 -7.68
C ILE A 95 22.97 14.29 -7.83
N GLU A 96 23.59 13.87 -6.73
CA GLU A 96 24.97 13.30 -6.76
C GLU A 96 26.02 14.22 -7.41
N GLY A 97 25.86 15.55 -7.22
CA GLY A 97 26.72 16.56 -7.81
C GLY A 97 26.44 16.88 -9.29
N LYS A 98 25.72 16.03 -10.01
CA LYS A 98 25.26 16.25 -11.40
C LYS A 98 23.96 17.06 -11.42
N ILE A 99 23.74 17.83 -12.47
CA ILE A 99 22.52 18.64 -12.62
C ILE A 99 21.57 17.98 -13.61
N TYR A 100 20.30 17.91 -13.25
CA TYR A 100 19.22 17.32 -14.03
C TYR A 100 18.08 18.33 -14.19
N ILE A 101 17.32 18.20 -15.28
CA ILE A 101 16.17 19.06 -15.59
C ILE A 101 14.93 18.16 -15.67
N PHE A 102 13.93 18.44 -14.85
CA PHE A 102 12.64 17.76 -14.85
C PHE A 102 11.54 18.73 -15.30
N SER A 103 10.60 18.25 -16.12
CA SER A 103 9.43 19.02 -16.56
C SER A 103 8.46 19.30 -15.40
N GLU A 104 7.43 20.12 -15.64
CA GLU A 104 6.36 20.37 -14.67
C GLU A 104 5.57 19.10 -14.31
N ASN A 105 5.56 18.09 -15.21
CA ASN A 105 4.95 16.78 -14.97
C ASN A 105 5.91 15.79 -14.28
N GLY A 106 7.15 16.19 -13.95
CA GLY A 106 8.15 15.35 -13.29
C GLY A 106 9.04 14.52 -14.22
N ALA A 107 8.74 14.43 -15.52
CA ALA A 107 9.55 13.68 -16.48
C ALA A 107 10.90 14.38 -16.74
N MET A 108 12.00 13.65 -16.58
CA MET A 108 13.37 14.07 -16.81
C MET A 108 13.62 14.34 -18.29
N GLN A 109 14.21 15.49 -18.59
CA GLN A 109 14.56 15.91 -19.94
C GLN A 109 15.85 15.23 -20.43
N LYS A 110 16.00 15.10 -21.75
CA LYS A 110 17.21 14.61 -22.43
C LYS A 110 17.52 15.47 -23.65
N GLY A 111 18.76 15.41 -24.16
CA GLY A 111 19.19 16.17 -25.33
C GLY A 111 19.37 17.66 -25.05
N THR A 112 18.36 18.49 -25.33
CA THR A 112 18.44 19.95 -25.14
C THR A 112 17.24 20.51 -24.40
N SER A 113 17.46 21.47 -23.52
CA SER A 113 16.41 22.14 -22.75
C SER A 113 16.61 23.66 -22.72
N ILE A 114 15.52 24.42 -22.75
CA ILE A 114 15.57 25.89 -22.74
C ILE A 114 15.02 26.40 -21.40
N ILE A 115 15.84 27.13 -20.64
CA ILE A 115 15.44 27.76 -19.37
C ILE A 115 15.81 29.24 -19.44
N ASN A 116 14.83 30.12 -19.21
CA ASN A 116 15.00 31.59 -19.26
C ASN A 116 15.70 32.10 -20.54
N GLY A 117 15.44 31.47 -21.68
CA GLY A 117 16.03 31.82 -22.97
C GLY A 117 17.46 31.32 -23.21
N ARG A 118 18.05 30.55 -22.29
CA ARG A 118 19.33 29.85 -22.49
C ARG A 118 19.12 28.37 -22.81
N ILE A 119 19.95 27.83 -23.67
CA ILE A 119 19.96 26.40 -24.06
C ILE A 119 20.97 25.66 -23.18
N TYR A 120 20.55 24.54 -22.61
CA TYR A 120 21.38 23.62 -21.85
C TYR A 120 21.36 22.24 -22.51
N ASN A 121 22.53 21.59 -22.59
CA ASN A 121 22.69 20.27 -23.19
C ASN A 121 22.72 19.19 -22.10
N LEU A 122 22.13 18.04 -22.40
CA LEU A 122 21.93 16.90 -21.51
C LEU A 122 22.41 15.64 -22.23
N ASP A 123 23.16 14.78 -21.53
CA ASP A 123 23.58 13.48 -22.08
C ASP A 123 22.45 12.43 -22.08
N ASP A 124 22.75 11.20 -22.53
CA ASP A 124 21.79 10.10 -22.58
C ASP A 124 21.27 9.66 -21.19
N SER A 125 22.03 9.96 -20.13
CA SER A 125 21.62 9.77 -18.73
C SER A 125 20.77 10.93 -18.18
N GLY A 126 20.59 12.00 -18.97
CA GLY A 126 19.87 13.21 -18.58
C GLY A 126 20.69 14.20 -17.74
N ALA A 127 21.99 13.96 -17.55
CA ALA A 127 22.85 14.88 -16.81
C ALA A 127 23.25 16.06 -17.71
N CYS A 128 23.20 17.29 -17.18
CA CYS A 128 23.70 18.47 -17.87
C CYS A 128 25.20 18.33 -18.17
N ILE A 129 25.62 18.74 -19.36
CA ILE A 129 26.99 18.66 -19.84
C ILE A 129 27.47 20.00 -20.43
N GLY A 130 28.80 20.21 -20.38
CA GLY A 130 29.46 21.42 -20.83
C GLY A 130 29.80 22.38 -19.67
N ASN A 131 30.12 23.63 -20.03
CA ASN A 131 30.64 24.62 -19.08
C ASN A 131 29.64 25.77 -18.82
N ASP A 132 28.34 25.58 -19.07
CA ASP A 132 27.27 26.46 -18.56
C ASP A 132 26.14 25.58 -18.05
N TYR A 133 25.68 25.85 -16.83
CA TYR A 133 24.76 25.00 -16.08
C TYR A 133 23.58 25.84 -15.58
N PRO A 134 22.34 25.30 -15.63
CA PRO A 134 21.21 25.97 -15.01
C PRO A 134 21.37 25.91 -13.48
N ILE A 135 21.05 26.99 -12.79
CA ILE A 135 21.20 27.07 -11.32
C ILE A 135 20.20 26.09 -10.67
N PRO A 136 20.66 25.09 -9.89
CA PRO A 136 19.76 24.18 -9.20
C PRO A 136 18.98 24.89 -8.10
N THR A 137 17.68 24.58 -8.02
CA THR A 137 16.80 25.10 -6.96
C THR A 137 16.74 24.19 -5.73
N LYS A 138 17.19 22.94 -5.89
CA LYS A 138 17.22 21.88 -4.89
C LYS A 138 18.47 21.03 -5.13
N SER A 139 18.96 20.35 -4.09
CA SER A 139 19.98 19.32 -4.26
C SER A 139 19.81 18.14 -3.30
N PHE A 140 20.21 16.97 -3.77
CA PHE A 140 20.17 15.70 -3.08
C PHE A 140 21.53 15.00 -3.17
N ASP A 141 22.00 14.44 -2.06
CA ASP A 141 23.20 13.58 -2.06
C ASP A 141 22.89 12.18 -2.60
N TYR A 142 23.91 11.31 -2.63
CA TYR A 142 23.81 9.89 -3.02
C TYR A 142 22.80 9.07 -2.19
N TYR A 143 22.43 9.56 -1.00
CA TYR A 143 21.46 8.91 -0.11
C TYR A 143 20.06 9.57 -0.19
N GLY A 144 19.87 10.58 -1.05
CA GLY A 144 18.62 11.32 -1.20
C GLY A 144 18.40 12.42 -0.15
N ASN A 145 19.40 12.73 0.69
CA ASN A 145 19.26 13.78 1.70
C ASN A 145 19.27 15.15 1.04
N ASN A 146 18.38 16.05 1.50
CA ASN A 146 18.41 17.46 1.11
C ASN A 146 19.78 18.08 1.47
N THR A 147 20.43 18.68 0.48
CA THR A 147 21.69 19.43 0.62
C THR A 147 21.52 20.86 0.13
N LEU A 148 22.48 21.73 0.46
CA LEU A 148 22.54 23.06 -0.17
C LEU A 148 22.93 22.89 -1.65
N PRO A 149 22.19 23.48 -2.61
CA PRO A 149 22.53 23.37 -4.02
C PRO A 149 23.89 24.02 -4.31
N TYR A 150 24.79 23.22 -4.85
CA TYR A 150 26.14 23.62 -5.26
C TYR A 150 26.16 23.87 -6.77
N VAL A 151 26.66 25.03 -7.20
CA VAL A 151 26.80 25.36 -8.62
C VAL A 151 28.24 25.01 -9.05
N PRO A 152 28.47 23.98 -9.91
CA PRO A 152 29.83 23.55 -10.26
C PRO A 152 30.71 24.64 -10.87
N ASN A 153 30.09 25.67 -11.47
CA ASN A 153 30.75 26.78 -12.14
C ASN A 153 31.14 27.98 -11.24
N GLN A 154 30.99 27.91 -9.92
CA GLN A 154 31.45 28.99 -9.02
C GLN A 154 32.89 28.86 -8.51
N ILE A 155 33.65 27.87 -8.98
CA ILE A 155 35.09 27.76 -8.68
C ILE A 155 35.91 28.10 -9.93
N ILE A 156 36.37 29.35 -9.98
CA ILE A 156 37.42 29.79 -10.92
C ILE A 156 38.79 29.49 -10.29
N ASP A 157 39.12 28.21 -10.18
CA ASP A 157 40.44 27.75 -9.74
C ASP A 157 40.71 26.35 -10.31
N GLU A 158 41.68 26.25 -11.22
CA GLU A 158 42.02 25.00 -11.92
C GLU A 158 42.69 23.96 -10.99
N ASP A 159 43.11 24.36 -9.77
CA ASP A 159 43.71 23.47 -8.77
C ASP A 159 42.74 23.00 -7.65
N SER A 160 41.47 23.43 -7.68
CA SER A 160 40.49 23.09 -6.63
C SER A 160 40.00 21.64 -6.70
N LYS A 161 40.68 20.76 -5.96
CA LYS A 161 40.17 19.41 -5.64
C LYS A 161 39.05 19.49 -4.60
N MET A 162 38.05 18.62 -4.76
CA MET A 162 36.89 18.48 -3.87
C MET A 162 37.32 18.39 -2.39
N SER A 163 37.02 19.42 -1.61
CA SER A 163 37.33 19.45 -0.18
C SER A 163 36.61 18.32 0.55
N LYS A 164 37.30 17.65 1.48
CA LYS A 164 36.67 16.64 2.36
C LYS A 164 35.84 17.25 3.48
N ASP A 165 35.96 18.56 3.70
CA ASP A 165 35.41 19.24 4.87
C ASP A 165 34.12 19.98 4.51
N ILE A 166 33.02 19.22 4.38
CA ILE A 166 31.67 19.79 4.50
C ILE A 166 31.44 20.08 6.00
N PRO A 167 30.99 21.28 6.40
CA PRO A 167 30.80 21.59 7.81
C PRO A 167 29.70 20.72 8.44
N THR A 168 30.10 19.73 9.23
CA THR A 168 29.19 19.05 10.17
C THR A 168 29.04 19.91 11.42
N ASP A 169 27.79 20.16 11.82
CA ASP A 169 27.47 20.75 13.12
C ASP A 169 27.92 19.78 14.23
N PRO A 170 28.95 20.12 15.03
CA PRO A 170 29.52 19.20 16.02
C PRO A 170 28.60 18.95 17.22
N SER A 171 27.42 19.60 17.29
CA SER A 171 26.40 19.31 18.30
C SER A 171 25.45 18.16 17.92
N LYS A 172 25.55 17.64 16.68
CA LYS A 172 24.84 16.44 16.23
C LYS A 172 25.82 15.31 15.98
N GLU A 173 25.79 14.29 16.83
CA GLU A 173 26.39 13.00 16.48
C GLU A 173 25.69 12.46 15.22
N VAL A 174 26.43 12.43 14.11
CA VAL A 174 26.03 11.66 12.93
C VAL A 174 26.14 10.20 13.32
N LYS A 175 25.02 9.60 13.72
CA LYS A 175 24.96 8.16 13.98
C LYS A 175 25.47 7.43 12.74
N LYS A 176 26.29 6.40 12.97
CA LYS A 176 26.76 5.54 11.89
C LYS A 176 25.54 4.94 11.20
N GLN A 177 25.54 4.85 9.87
CA GLN A 177 24.41 4.34 9.10
C GLN A 177 24.76 3.05 8.38
N TYR A 178 23.76 2.19 8.19
CA TYR A 178 23.89 0.87 7.59
C TYR A 178 22.84 0.63 6.51
N LYS A 179 23.23 -0.10 5.47
CA LYS A 179 22.36 -0.51 4.36
C LYS A 179 21.71 -1.86 4.67
N VAL A 180 20.39 -1.87 4.73
CA VAL A 180 19.57 -3.08 4.72
C VAL A 180 19.11 -3.32 3.29
N LYS A 181 19.36 -4.50 2.74
CA LYS A 181 18.91 -4.92 1.42
C LYS A 181 17.98 -6.10 1.53
N PHE A 182 16.83 -6.05 0.86
CA PHE A 182 16.02 -7.23 0.60
C PHE A 182 16.26 -7.70 -0.84
N LYS A 183 16.21 -9.02 -1.09
CA LYS A 183 16.37 -9.63 -2.41
C LYS A 183 15.50 -10.88 -2.55
N ASP A 184 14.93 -11.09 -3.74
CA ASP A 184 14.52 -12.42 -4.18
C ASP A 184 15.68 -13.04 -4.99
N PRO A 185 16.18 -14.23 -4.63
CA PRO A 185 17.28 -14.87 -5.35
C PRO A 185 16.90 -15.42 -6.74
N GLU A 186 15.62 -15.46 -7.10
CA GLU A 186 15.11 -15.97 -8.39
C GLU A 186 14.56 -14.87 -9.31
N ALA A 187 14.67 -13.59 -8.97
CA ALA A 187 14.25 -12.50 -9.86
C ALA A 187 15.26 -12.31 -11.01
N GLU A 188 14.78 -12.04 -12.23
CA GLU A 188 15.66 -11.62 -13.34
C GLU A 188 16.08 -10.15 -13.13
N ASP A 189 17.26 -9.75 -13.65
CA ASP A 189 17.90 -8.46 -13.32
C ASP A 189 17.07 -7.22 -13.73
N ASP A 190 16.11 -7.35 -14.67
CA ASP A 190 15.18 -6.28 -15.07
C ASP A 190 13.82 -6.34 -14.32
N ASP A 191 13.52 -7.45 -13.63
CA ASP A 191 12.35 -7.65 -12.75
C ASP A 191 12.70 -7.31 -11.27
N ASP A 192 13.78 -6.57 -11.03
CA ASP A 192 14.33 -6.22 -9.70
C ASP A 192 13.49 -5.14 -8.97
N GLU A 193 12.15 -5.23 -9.06
CA GLU A 193 11.15 -4.47 -8.25
C GLU A 193 11.43 -4.63 -6.74
N LEU A 194 12.20 -5.65 -6.33
CA LEU A 194 12.56 -5.95 -4.95
C LEU A 194 13.91 -5.35 -4.48
N LEU A 195 14.53 -4.41 -5.22
CA LEU A 195 15.66 -3.57 -4.74
C LEU A 195 15.29 -2.61 -3.58
N ARG A 196 14.79 -3.16 -2.47
CA ARG A 196 14.60 -2.41 -1.22
C ARG A 196 15.94 -2.31 -0.50
N THR A 197 16.78 -1.39 -0.96
CA THR A 197 17.95 -0.91 -0.20
C THR A 197 17.51 0.27 0.66
N LYS A 198 17.46 0.10 2.00
CA LYS A 198 17.21 1.18 2.94
C LYS A 198 18.48 1.50 3.75
N THR A 199 18.77 2.79 3.91
CA THR A 199 19.75 3.27 4.89
C THR A 199 19.05 3.53 6.22
N VAL A 200 19.58 2.99 7.32
CA VAL A 200 19.08 3.21 8.69
C VAL A 200 20.22 3.58 9.64
N ASP A 201 19.91 4.30 10.72
CA ASP A 201 20.85 4.57 11.80
C ASP A 201 21.26 3.26 12.51
N GLU A 202 22.50 3.22 13.00
CA GLU A 202 23.02 2.19 13.90
C GLU A 202 22.09 1.98 15.10
N ASP A 203 21.98 0.72 15.51
CA ASP A 203 21.12 0.24 16.59
C ASP A 203 19.61 0.35 16.34
N THR A 204 19.17 0.74 15.13
CA THR A 204 17.76 0.63 14.72
C THR A 204 17.27 -0.81 14.84
N MET A 205 16.15 -1.00 15.55
CA MET A 205 15.42 -2.27 15.58
C MET A 205 14.48 -2.34 14.39
N LEU A 206 14.75 -3.21 13.41
CA LEU A 206 13.96 -3.43 12.20
C LEU A 206 13.05 -4.67 12.35
N THR A 207 11.75 -4.53 12.11
CA THR A 207 10.81 -5.64 11.97
C THR A 207 10.75 -6.03 10.50
N LEU A 208 10.84 -7.33 10.23
CA LEU A 208 10.81 -7.83 8.86
C LEU A 208 9.37 -7.96 8.37
N TYR A 209 9.09 -7.51 7.14
CA TYR A 209 7.76 -7.63 6.54
C TYR A 209 7.55 -9.01 5.91
N LYS A 210 6.29 -9.37 5.64
CA LYS A 210 5.95 -10.57 4.85
C LYS A 210 5.85 -10.24 3.36
N PRO A 211 6.78 -10.66 2.49
CA PRO A 211 6.65 -10.47 1.06
C PRO A 211 5.60 -11.42 0.46
N VAL A 212 5.16 -11.13 -0.77
CA VAL A 212 4.22 -11.96 -1.53
C VAL A 212 4.79 -12.22 -2.94
N LYS A 213 4.84 -13.49 -3.35
CA LYS A 213 5.25 -13.92 -4.70
C LYS A 213 4.19 -14.84 -5.26
N ASN A 214 3.68 -14.54 -6.46
CA ASN A 214 2.56 -15.30 -7.03
C ASN A 214 2.97 -16.75 -7.34
N GLY A 215 2.18 -17.73 -6.91
CA GLY A 215 2.51 -19.15 -7.05
C GLY A 215 3.51 -19.70 -6.01
N TYR A 216 3.93 -18.89 -5.03
CA TYR A 216 4.84 -19.30 -3.96
C TYR A 216 4.29 -18.92 -2.58
N THR A 217 4.68 -19.66 -1.56
CA THR A 217 4.45 -19.35 -0.15
C THR A 217 5.76 -18.85 0.45
N PHE A 218 5.76 -17.68 1.07
CA PHE A 218 6.91 -17.17 1.82
C PHE A 218 7.21 -18.10 3.00
N ILE A 219 8.47 -18.51 3.12
CA ILE A 219 8.99 -19.27 4.27
C ILE A 219 9.55 -18.27 5.28
N GLU A 220 10.67 -17.64 4.96
CA GLU A 220 11.46 -16.82 5.88
C GLU A 220 12.34 -15.81 5.13
N TRP A 221 12.90 -14.86 5.86
CA TRP A 221 14.07 -14.10 5.43
C TRP A 221 15.33 -14.82 5.89
N ASN A 222 16.34 -14.90 5.02
CA ASN A 222 17.60 -15.56 5.35
C ASN A 222 18.80 -14.68 4.98
N THR A 223 19.89 -14.70 5.75
CA THR A 223 21.09 -13.90 5.41
C THR A 223 21.88 -14.42 4.21
N LYS A 224 21.48 -15.55 3.62
CA LYS A 224 22.02 -16.09 2.37
C LYS A 224 20.89 -16.47 1.41
N SER A 225 21.18 -16.46 0.11
CA SER A 225 20.26 -16.87 -0.94
C SER A 225 19.91 -18.36 -0.91
N ASP A 226 20.80 -19.20 -0.40
CA ASP A 226 20.68 -20.66 -0.34
C ASP A 226 19.88 -21.20 0.87
N GLY A 227 19.52 -20.34 1.82
CA GLY A 227 18.87 -20.74 3.08
C GLY A 227 19.82 -21.15 4.21
N ASP A 228 21.12 -21.30 3.95
CA ASP A 228 22.11 -21.75 4.95
C ASP A 228 22.64 -20.60 5.84
N GLY A 229 21.95 -19.46 5.88
CA GLY A 229 22.28 -18.29 6.69
C GLY A 229 21.58 -18.28 8.05
N THR A 230 21.41 -17.09 8.61
CA THR A 230 20.52 -16.88 9.76
C THR A 230 19.11 -16.64 9.25
N SER A 231 18.19 -17.51 9.64
CA SER A 231 16.75 -17.42 9.42
C SER A 231 16.09 -16.36 10.31
N TYR A 232 15.10 -15.66 9.77
CA TYR A 232 14.22 -14.75 10.48
C TYR A 232 12.80 -14.86 9.89
N GLU A 233 11.80 -14.92 10.74
CA GLU A 233 10.39 -14.89 10.31
C GLU A 233 9.99 -13.49 9.80
N TYR A 234 8.81 -13.39 9.20
CA TYR A 234 8.14 -12.10 9.15
C TYR A 234 7.65 -11.72 10.56
N ASP A 235 7.58 -10.42 10.85
CA ASP A 235 7.37 -9.84 12.17
C ASP A 235 8.52 -10.02 13.20
N ASP A 236 9.64 -10.67 12.83
CA ASP A 236 10.86 -10.70 13.66
C ASP A 236 11.55 -9.33 13.75
N ARG A 237 12.05 -8.98 14.95
CA ARG A 237 12.72 -7.70 15.23
C ARG A 237 14.24 -7.86 15.34
N ILE A 238 14.97 -7.51 14.28
CA ILE A 238 16.43 -7.57 14.22
C ILE A 238 17.08 -6.21 14.56
N LYS A 239 18.24 -6.21 15.23
CA LYS A 239 19.01 -4.98 15.52
C LYS A 239 20.04 -4.74 14.42
N ILE A 240 19.99 -3.59 13.75
CA ILE A 240 20.91 -3.27 12.66
C ILE A 240 22.22 -2.67 13.21
N THR A 241 23.28 -3.47 13.16
CA THR A 241 24.64 -3.14 13.65
C THR A 241 25.71 -3.20 12.56
N LYS A 242 25.30 -3.50 11.33
CA LYS A 242 26.13 -3.54 10.11
C LYS A 242 25.21 -3.58 8.88
N ASP A 243 25.78 -3.36 7.70
CA ASP A 243 25.12 -3.68 6.44
C ASP A 243 24.67 -5.15 6.42
N ILE A 244 23.45 -5.39 5.93
CA ILE A 244 22.83 -6.73 5.88
C ILE A 244 22.04 -6.89 4.58
N THR A 245 22.12 -8.08 3.99
CA THR A 245 21.23 -8.51 2.91
C THR A 245 20.38 -9.66 3.41
N LEU A 246 19.08 -9.58 3.17
CA LEU A 246 18.09 -10.60 3.50
C LEU A 246 17.46 -11.11 2.20
N TYR A 247 17.55 -12.42 2.01
CA TYR A 247 17.03 -13.12 0.85
C TYR A 247 15.71 -13.79 1.23
N SER A 248 14.66 -13.57 0.44
CA SER A 248 13.37 -14.21 0.67
C SER A 248 13.45 -15.68 0.28
N GLN A 249 13.17 -16.57 1.23
CA GLN A 249 13.07 -18.01 1.00
C GLN A 249 11.63 -18.37 0.67
N TRP A 250 11.45 -19.14 -0.40
CA TRP A 250 10.14 -19.43 -0.96
C TRP A 250 9.90 -20.93 -1.10
N LYS A 251 8.71 -21.38 -0.72
CA LYS A 251 8.19 -22.68 -1.13
C LYS A 251 7.33 -22.47 -2.36
N LYS A 252 7.72 -23.04 -3.51
CA LYS A 252 6.83 -23.11 -4.68
C LYS A 252 5.56 -23.85 -4.29
N ASN A 253 4.40 -23.28 -4.61
CA ASN A 253 3.14 -23.97 -4.40
C ASN A 253 3.07 -25.11 -5.42
N GLU A 254 2.97 -26.34 -4.95
CA GLU A 254 2.93 -27.52 -5.83
C GLU A 254 1.60 -27.53 -6.61
N ASN A 255 1.67 -27.09 -7.86
CA ASN A 255 0.64 -27.38 -8.85
C ASN A 255 0.81 -28.83 -9.29
N THR A 256 0.16 -29.78 -8.62
CA THR A 256 -0.08 -31.10 -9.18
C THR A 256 -0.92 -30.95 -10.45
N SER A 257 -0.31 -31.18 -11.60
CA SER A 257 -1.01 -31.15 -12.89
C SER A 257 -2.13 -32.18 -12.93
N ASP A 258 -3.31 -31.74 -13.37
CA ASP A 258 -4.55 -32.52 -13.54
C ASP A 258 -5.34 -32.92 -12.27
N GLU A 259 -5.43 -32.02 -11.28
CA GLU A 259 -6.72 -31.78 -10.62
C GLU A 259 -7.17 -30.32 -10.85
N THR A 260 -8.39 -30.15 -11.36
CA THR A 260 -9.00 -28.82 -11.51
C THR A 260 -9.46 -28.33 -10.15
N THR A 261 -8.60 -27.61 -9.42
CA THR A 261 -8.98 -27.01 -8.12
C THR A 261 -10.25 -26.18 -8.29
N ILE A 262 -11.34 -26.63 -7.68
CA ILE A 262 -12.65 -26.02 -7.84
C ILE A 262 -12.70 -24.85 -6.88
N LYS A 263 -12.40 -23.65 -7.39
CA LYS A 263 -12.49 -22.42 -6.62
C LYS A 263 -13.94 -22.00 -6.34
N VAL A 264 -14.09 -21.11 -5.38
CA VAL A 264 -15.36 -20.46 -5.05
C VAL A 264 -15.71 -19.44 -6.12
N ASP A 265 -16.84 -19.65 -6.80
CA ASP A 265 -17.39 -18.77 -7.82
C ASP A 265 -18.40 -17.76 -7.25
N ASN A 266 -19.14 -18.14 -6.20
CA ASN A 266 -20.20 -17.30 -5.63
C ASN A 266 -20.39 -17.56 -4.12
N ILE A 267 -20.68 -16.51 -3.36
CA ILE A 267 -21.04 -16.59 -1.94
C ILE A 267 -22.35 -15.84 -1.71
N VAL A 268 -23.35 -16.53 -1.16
CA VAL A 268 -24.60 -15.92 -0.69
C VAL A 268 -24.53 -15.76 0.82
N VAL A 269 -24.54 -14.52 1.32
CA VAL A 269 -24.63 -14.23 2.76
C VAL A 269 -26.10 -14.22 3.18
N LEU A 270 -26.38 -14.83 4.33
CA LEU A 270 -27.71 -15.04 4.87
C LEU A 270 -27.77 -14.63 6.35
N GLY A 271 -28.84 -13.97 6.77
CA GLY A 271 -29.18 -13.76 8.17
C GLY A 271 -29.74 -15.03 8.83
N PRO A 272 -29.91 -15.02 10.17
CA PRO A 272 -30.57 -16.11 10.88
C PRO A 272 -32.07 -16.13 10.58
N VAL A 273 -32.66 -17.32 10.51
CA VAL A 273 -34.08 -17.51 10.19
C VAL A 273 -34.92 -17.58 11.47
N SER A 274 -36.01 -16.82 11.52
CA SER A 274 -37.06 -16.94 12.53
C SER A 274 -38.34 -17.45 11.87
N GLY A 275 -38.72 -18.69 12.18
CA GLY A 275 -39.80 -19.39 11.47
C GLY A 275 -39.47 -19.60 10.00
N THR A 276 -40.13 -18.87 9.10
CA THR A 276 -39.90 -18.88 7.65
C THR A 276 -39.26 -17.60 7.12
N THR A 277 -39.00 -16.60 7.97
CA THR A 277 -38.47 -15.29 7.57
C THR A 277 -36.99 -15.17 7.91
N GLU A 278 -36.17 -14.84 6.92
CA GLU A 278 -34.75 -14.52 7.11
C GLU A 278 -34.64 -13.12 7.75
N MET A 279 -33.94 -13.01 8.89
CA MET A 279 -33.79 -11.74 9.59
C MET A 279 -32.64 -10.91 8.99
N SER A 280 -32.99 -9.79 8.35
CA SER A 280 -32.05 -8.79 7.84
C SER A 280 -32.00 -7.51 8.70
N SER A 281 -32.43 -7.57 9.96
CA SER A 281 -32.41 -6.40 10.86
C SER A 281 -32.16 -6.73 12.33
N ILE A 282 -31.59 -5.75 13.04
CA ILE A 282 -31.46 -5.72 14.50
C ILE A 282 -32.29 -4.56 15.01
N THR A 283 -33.22 -4.82 15.93
CA THR A 283 -34.14 -3.82 16.51
C THR A 283 -33.97 -3.62 18.01
N THR A 284 -33.17 -4.48 18.66
CA THR A 284 -32.92 -4.47 20.11
C THR A 284 -31.57 -3.85 20.42
N LYS A 285 -31.48 -2.97 21.42
CA LYS A 285 -30.23 -2.36 21.89
C LYS A 285 -29.18 -3.42 22.26
N GLY A 286 -27.97 -3.32 21.70
CA GLY A 286 -26.90 -4.31 21.85
C GLY A 286 -27.21 -5.69 21.24
N GLY A 287 -28.25 -5.78 20.40
CA GLY A 287 -28.69 -7.02 19.78
C GLY A 287 -27.69 -7.57 18.76
N SER A 288 -27.84 -8.84 18.41
CA SER A 288 -26.93 -9.52 17.48
C SER A 288 -27.65 -10.46 16.52
N LEU A 289 -27.15 -10.57 15.28
CA LEU A 289 -27.52 -11.61 14.32
C LEU A 289 -26.36 -12.57 14.11
N GLN A 290 -26.63 -13.87 14.16
CA GLN A 290 -25.68 -14.87 13.70
C GLN A 290 -25.81 -15.03 12.18
N MET A 291 -24.84 -14.49 11.45
CA MET A 291 -24.81 -14.59 9.99
C MET A 291 -24.37 -16.00 9.57
N SER A 292 -24.86 -16.42 8.41
CA SER A 292 -24.53 -17.68 7.76
C SER A 292 -24.29 -17.47 6.26
N LYS A 293 -23.79 -18.49 5.58
CA LYS A 293 -23.34 -18.38 4.19
C LYS A 293 -23.65 -19.65 3.42
N LYS A 294 -23.89 -19.52 2.12
CA LYS A 294 -23.76 -20.60 1.15
C LYS A 294 -22.64 -20.26 0.19
N VAL A 295 -21.77 -21.22 -0.07
CA VAL A 295 -20.62 -21.07 -0.96
C VAL A 295 -20.83 -22.01 -2.14
N TYR A 296 -20.60 -21.51 -3.34
CA TYR A 296 -20.82 -22.22 -4.59
C TYR A 296 -19.55 -22.17 -5.46
N PRO A 297 -19.25 -23.25 -6.20
CA PRO A 297 -20.00 -24.52 -6.23
C PRO A 297 -19.78 -25.33 -4.92
N THR A 298 -20.70 -26.25 -4.59
CA THR A 298 -20.69 -26.97 -3.29
C THR A 298 -19.63 -28.07 -3.20
N ASN A 299 -18.93 -28.34 -4.30
CA ASN A 299 -17.73 -29.16 -4.38
C ASN A 299 -16.45 -28.31 -4.50
N SER A 300 -16.50 -27.01 -4.19
CA SER A 300 -15.30 -26.19 -4.10
C SER A 300 -14.42 -26.63 -2.93
N ASP A 301 -13.11 -26.67 -3.15
CA ASP A 301 -12.14 -27.33 -2.26
C ASP A 301 -11.94 -26.56 -0.94
N ASN A 302 -12.22 -25.25 -0.94
CA ASN A 302 -12.19 -24.44 0.28
C ASN A 302 -13.38 -23.46 0.37
N GLN A 303 -14.40 -23.87 1.11
CA GLN A 303 -15.62 -23.08 1.39
C GLN A 303 -15.51 -22.17 2.63
N LYS A 304 -14.31 -21.96 3.17
CA LYS A 304 -14.08 -21.03 4.29
C LYS A 304 -14.11 -19.59 3.79
N VAL A 305 -14.68 -18.71 4.61
CA VAL A 305 -14.72 -17.26 4.34
C VAL A 305 -14.17 -16.48 5.52
N LYS A 306 -13.62 -15.30 5.25
CA LYS A 306 -13.39 -14.27 6.25
C LYS A 306 -14.63 -13.38 6.32
N TRP A 307 -15.20 -13.22 7.52
CA TRP A 307 -16.29 -12.29 7.77
C TRP A 307 -15.75 -10.88 7.99
N LEU A 308 -16.44 -9.90 7.39
CA LEU A 308 -16.17 -8.46 7.56
C LEU A 308 -17.51 -7.73 7.64
N VAL A 309 -17.52 -6.53 8.21
CA VAL A 309 -18.68 -5.63 8.18
C VAL A 309 -18.22 -4.26 7.68
N VAL A 310 -18.95 -3.72 6.72
CA VAL A 310 -18.82 -2.34 6.26
C VAL A 310 -19.95 -1.56 6.91
N ASN A 311 -19.59 -0.62 7.76
CA ASN A 311 -20.52 0.26 8.44
C ASN A 311 -20.86 1.43 7.48
N GLU A 312 -22.13 1.58 7.09
CA GLU A 312 -22.59 2.70 6.23
C GLU A 312 -23.06 3.86 7.12
N ASP A 313 -24.38 4.09 7.23
CA ASP A 313 -24.97 5.05 8.16
C ASP A 313 -25.25 4.45 9.55
N GLY A 314 -25.09 3.12 9.70
CA GLY A 314 -25.07 2.42 10.99
C GLY A 314 -23.74 1.77 11.29
N SER A 315 -23.60 1.24 12.51
CA SER A 315 -22.37 0.54 12.90
C SER A 315 -22.63 -0.76 13.65
N ALA A 316 -21.76 -1.73 13.38
CA ALA A 316 -21.70 -3.02 14.03
C ALA A 316 -20.25 -3.54 14.06
N THR A 317 -20.04 -4.57 14.88
CA THR A 317 -18.85 -5.43 14.85
C THR A 317 -19.26 -6.83 14.40
N ILE A 318 -18.41 -7.55 13.67
CA ILE A 318 -18.66 -8.95 13.31
C ILE A 318 -17.50 -9.84 13.76
N SER A 319 -17.79 -11.02 14.31
CA SER A 319 -16.78 -12.02 14.65
C SER A 319 -16.29 -12.82 13.43
N ASP A 320 -15.16 -13.49 13.60
CA ASP A 320 -14.62 -14.57 12.74
C ASP A 320 -15.62 -15.69 12.40
N THR A 321 -16.61 -15.86 13.26
CA THR A 321 -17.71 -16.83 13.20
C THR A 321 -19.00 -16.24 12.58
N GLY A 322 -19.00 -14.96 12.20
CA GLY A 322 -20.13 -14.29 11.55
C GLY A 322 -21.18 -13.72 12.51
N LYS A 323 -20.90 -13.62 13.82
CA LYS A 323 -21.81 -13.00 14.78
C LYS A 323 -21.71 -11.47 14.67
N LEU A 324 -22.70 -10.86 14.04
CA LEU A 324 -22.86 -9.41 13.93
C LEU A 324 -23.50 -8.86 15.20
N ILE A 325 -22.87 -7.88 15.85
CA ILE A 325 -23.39 -7.20 17.05
C ILE A 325 -23.60 -5.72 16.70
N ALA A 326 -24.81 -5.22 16.95
CA ALA A 326 -25.15 -3.83 16.69
C ALA A 326 -24.46 -2.87 17.67
N VAL A 327 -24.02 -1.73 17.15
CA VAL A 327 -23.38 -0.65 17.91
C VAL A 327 -24.15 0.66 17.74
N SER A 328 -24.59 1.02 16.52
CA SER A 328 -25.45 2.18 16.27
C SER A 328 -26.51 1.92 15.19
N ASN A 329 -27.60 2.68 15.29
CA ASN A 329 -28.69 2.70 14.31
C ASN A 329 -28.20 3.09 12.92
N GLY A 330 -28.81 2.51 11.88
CA GLY A 330 -28.47 2.71 10.47
C GLY A 330 -28.19 1.37 9.76
N LYS A 331 -27.64 1.41 8.56
CA LYS A 331 -27.36 0.25 7.70
C LYS A 331 -25.90 -0.19 7.82
N VAL A 332 -25.68 -1.50 7.71
CA VAL A 332 -24.35 -2.10 7.54
C VAL A 332 -24.39 -3.16 6.44
N ILE A 333 -23.29 -3.34 5.69
CA ILE A 333 -23.11 -4.47 4.78
C ILE A 333 -22.21 -5.51 5.43
N VAL A 334 -22.76 -6.68 5.71
CA VAL A 334 -21.96 -7.87 6.05
C VAL A 334 -21.33 -8.41 4.76
N LYS A 335 -20.02 -8.68 4.80
CA LYS A 335 -19.27 -9.32 3.72
C LYS A 335 -18.72 -10.68 4.17
N ALA A 336 -18.75 -11.65 3.26
CA ALA A 336 -18.06 -12.93 3.37
C ALA A 336 -17.09 -13.06 2.20
N VAL A 337 -15.79 -13.03 2.48
CA VAL A 337 -14.72 -13.07 1.48
C VAL A 337 -14.14 -14.47 1.39
N ALA A 338 -14.06 -15.07 0.21
CA ALA A 338 -13.46 -16.39 0.00
C ALA A 338 -11.99 -16.44 0.46
N THR A 339 -11.55 -17.57 1.00
CA THR A 339 -10.17 -17.75 1.52
C THR A 339 -9.32 -18.70 0.68
N ASP A 340 -9.84 -19.14 -0.47
CA ASP A 340 -9.20 -20.00 -1.48
C ASP A 340 -8.39 -19.20 -2.52
N GLY A 341 -8.34 -17.87 -2.37
CA GLY A 341 -7.73 -16.98 -3.35
C GLY A 341 -8.51 -16.88 -4.66
N SER A 342 -9.84 -17.06 -4.67
CA SER A 342 -10.69 -16.67 -5.81
C SER A 342 -11.03 -15.17 -5.83
N GLY A 343 -10.93 -14.50 -4.68
CA GLY A 343 -11.32 -13.10 -4.51
C GLY A 343 -12.82 -12.86 -4.46
N VAL A 344 -13.66 -13.91 -4.48
CA VAL A 344 -15.12 -13.78 -4.46
C VAL A 344 -15.62 -13.24 -3.12
N ILE A 345 -16.58 -12.31 -3.18
CA ILE A 345 -17.17 -11.65 -2.01
C ILE A 345 -18.70 -11.75 -2.07
N GLY A 346 -19.29 -12.43 -1.10
CA GLY A 346 -20.72 -12.38 -0.83
C GLY A 346 -21.08 -11.19 0.06
N THR A 347 -22.23 -10.56 -0.17
CA THR A 347 -22.70 -9.41 0.63
C THR A 347 -24.14 -9.60 1.12
N LYS A 348 -24.47 -9.00 2.27
CA LYS A 348 -25.86 -8.85 2.76
C LYS A 348 -25.99 -7.53 3.51
N GLU A 349 -26.99 -6.75 3.12
CA GLU A 349 -27.42 -5.57 3.86
C GLU A 349 -28.18 -5.96 5.13
N ILE A 350 -27.81 -5.33 6.26
CA ILE A 350 -28.48 -5.45 7.55
C ILE A 350 -28.88 -4.06 8.05
N LYS A 351 -30.15 -3.91 8.45
CA LYS A 351 -30.68 -2.66 9.01
C LYS A 351 -30.70 -2.72 10.54
N ILE A 352 -30.02 -1.77 11.17
CA ILE A 352 -29.91 -1.65 12.63
C ILE A 352 -30.80 -0.50 13.12
N SER A 353 -31.51 -0.75 14.22
CA SER A 353 -32.41 0.20 14.88
C SER A 353 -32.50 -0.13 16.38
N GLY A 354 -33.00 0.80 17.19
CA GLY A 354 -33.17 0.62 18.64
C GLY A 354 -31.88 0.59 19.47
N GLN A 355 -30.74 1.05 18.94
CA GLN A 355 -29.47 1.23 19.66
C GLN A 355 -29.42 2.56 20.41
#